data_AF-I1BJQ8-F1
#
_entry.id   AF-I1BJQ8-F1
#
_cell.length_a   1.000
_cell.length_b   1.000
_cell.length_c   1.000
_cell.angle_alpha   90.00
_cell.angle_beta   90.00
_cell.angle_gamma   90.00
#
_symmetry.space_group_name_H-M   'P 1'
#
loop_
_entity.id
_entity.type
_entity.pdbx_description
1 polymer ?
#
loop_
_entity_poly.entity_id
_entity_poly.type
_entity_poly.pdbx_seq_one_letter_code
_entity_poly.pdbx_strand_id
1 'polypeptide(L)'
;MKKTVETHAIVSIGLSVIKKTPGQDDRYQSYVCDNFHFLTLKQGNFTVNTETGKFLVKHHFSFDRLFADGIPYDPAGQQTLHALWKGILTALAEGHIPLVIHHGLYDLLYLYHSFIGPLPKTLQGFLKEFADRFPSGVYDTKYLVELENWDASFLSFVFARCDRLRQDRYKKPTRERPYFQVTVQEPVEYRKEDKKRKSEGEGDKGERKKRKETKPESYCKQYAIIMDHQMGPSDYPQVYTSSLVPTVKDQVEAIQGAHTAHFDAYMTGFAFCYLTHTMTPTQLKNGKNKLKLRGLDIPLTFPTPH
;
A
#
# COMPACT_ATOMS: atom_id res chain seq x y z
N MET A 1 5.59 -22.40 0.78
CA MET A 1 4.75 -21.29 0.25
C MET A 1 3.28 -21.61 0.39
N LYS A 2 2.68 -22.51 -0.41
CA LYS A 2 1.23 -22.82 -0.35
C LYS A 2 0.71 -23.14 1.06
N LYS A 3 1.28 -24.15 1.73
CA LYS A 3 0.92 -24.52 3.12
C LYS A 3 0.97 -23.33 4.09
N THR A 4 1.98 -22.47 3.95
CA THR A 4 2.12 -21.26 4.79
C THR A 4 0.95 -20.32 4.57
N VAL A 5 0.61 -20.04 3.30
CA VAL A 5 -0.47 -19.12 2.93
C VAL A 5 -1.84 -19.65 3.36
N GLU A 6 -2.06 -20.96 3.32
CA GLU A 6 -3.31 -21.58 3.75
C GLU A 6 -3.50 -21.57 5.28
N THR A 7 -2.41 -21.65 6.05
CA THR A 7 -2.50 -21.70 7.52
C THR A 7 -2.41 -20.33 8.19
N HIS A 8 -1.71 -19.37 7.59
CA HIS A 8 -1.54 -18.02 8.15
C HIS A 8 -2.60 -17.05 7.61
N ALA A 9 -2.84 -15.96 8.34
CA ALA A 9 -3.81 -14.94 7.95
C ALA A 9 -3.13 -13.70 7.35
N ILE A 10 -3.77 -13.09 6.35
CA ILE A 10 -3.49 -11.70 5.98
C ILE A 10 -4.25 -10.82 6.97
N VAL A 11 -3.52 -10.03 7.76
CA VAL A 11 -4.09 -9.22 8.85
C VAL A 11 -4.29 -7.75 8.46
N SER A 12 -3.59 -7.30 7.41
CA SER A 12 -3.61 -5.92 6.96
C SER A 12 -3.30 -5.85 5.47
N ILE A 13 -4.02 -5.00 4.74
CA ILE A 13 -3.85 -4.76 3.31
C ILE A 13 -3.75 -3.26 3.08
N GLY A 14 -2.69 -2.83 2.40
CA GLY A 14 -2.59 -1.49 1.84
C GLY A 14 -2.90 -1.53 0.35
N LEU A 15 -3.71 -0.60 -0.12
CA LEU A 15 -4.01 -0.43 -1.53
C LEU A 15 -3.90 1.05 -1.89
N SER A 16 -3.02 1.37 -2.84
CA SER A 16 -2.89 2.72 -3.37
C SER A 16 -3.34 2.75 -4.83
N VAL A 17 -4.28 3.63 -5.15
CA VAL A 17 -4.72 3.88 -6.52
C VAL A 17 -4.13 5.21 -6.96
N ILE A 18 -3.18 5.15 -7.90
CA ILE A 18 -2.48 6.34 -8.39
C ILE A 18 -2.97 6.67 -9.80
N LYS A 19 -3.52 7.86 -9.96
CA LYS A 19 -4.01 8.37 -11.24
C LYS A 19 -3.18 9.57 -11.67
N LYS A 20 -2.70 9.54 -12.92
CA LYS A 20 -2.08 10.72 -13.54
C LYS A 20 -3.14 11.80 -13.75
N THR A 21 -2.90 12.98 -13.22
CA THR A 21 -3.74 14.14 -13.46
C THR A 21 -3.45 14.68 -14.86
N PRO A 22 -4.46 15.05 -15.66
CA PRO A 22 -4.24 15.73 -16.92
C PRO A 22 -3.43 17.01 -16.69
N GLY A 23 -2.20 17.04 -17.23
CA GLY A 23 -1.33 18.20 -17.17
C GLY A 23 -1.39 19.02 -18.46
N GLN A 24 -1.12 20.32 -18.36
CA GLN A 24 -0.92 21.19 -19.55
C GLN A 24 0.50 21.11 -20.12
N ASP A 25 1.48 20.60 -19.35
CA ASP A 25 2.90 20.50 -19.74
C ASP A 25 3.45 19.10 -19.42
N ASP A 26 3.94 18.38 -20.43
CA ASP A 26 4.54 17.04 -20.29
C ASP A 26 5.76 17.01 -19.36
N ARG A 27 6.39 18.17 -19.09
CA ARG A 27 7.56 18.30 -18.21
C ARG A 27 7.22 18.28 -16.72
N TYR A 28 5.96 18.51 -16.37
CA TYR A 28 5.49 18.58 -14.98
C TYR A 28 4.31 17.63 -14.79
N GLN A 29 4.62 16.38 -14.45
CA GLN A 29 3.58 15.39 -14.22
C GLN A 29 3.05 15.50 -12.80
N SER A 30 1.73 15.42 -12.66
CA SER A 30 1.08 15.36 -11.36
C SER A 30 0.21 14.12 -11.29
N TYR A 31 0.12 13.56 -10.09
CA TYR A 31 -0.66 12.39 -9.79
C TYR A 31 -1.49 12.66 -8.55
N VAL A 32 -2.66 12.04 -8.49
CA VAL A 32 -3.44 11.90 -7.27
C VAL A 32 -3.38 10.45 -6.81
N CYS A 33 -3.35 10.24 -5.50
CA CYS A 33 -3.30 8.92 -4.88
C CYS A 33 -4.43 8.78 -3.87
N ASP A 34 -5.33 7.82 -4.10
CA ASP A 34 -6.24 7.32 -3.08
C ASP A 34 -5.54 6.20 -2.33
N ASN A 35 -5.40 6.32 -1.02
CA ASN A 35 -4.75 5.32 -0.18
C ASN A 35 -5.77 4.67 0.75
N PHE A 36 -5.80 3.34 0.74
CA PHE A 36 -6.73 2.54 1.53
C PHE A 36 -5.96 1.58 2.43
N HIS A 37 -6.45 1.45 3.67
CA HIS A 37 -5.99 0.48 4.63
C HIS A 37 -7.16 -0.41 5.05
N PHE A 38 -7.05 -1.71 4.79
CA PHE A 38 -8.00 -2.70 5.26
C PHE A 38 -7.36 -3.53 6.37
N LEU A 39 -7.93 -3.46 7.57
CA LEU A 39 -7.64 -4.40 8.66
C LEU A 39 -8.53 -5.62 8.45
N THR A 40 -7.95 -6.81 8.32
CA THR A 40 -8.67 -8.01 7.88
C THR A 40 -8.55 -9.15 8.89
N LEU A 41 -9.66 -9.82 9.20
CA LEU A 41 -9.71 -10.88 10.21
C LEU A 41 -10.17 -12.21 9.60
N LYS A 42 -9.23 -13.17 9.48
CA LYS A 42 -9.53 -14.53 9.02
C LYS A 42 -10.47 -15.22 10.00
N GLN A 43 -11.58 -15.74 9.50
CA GLN A 43 -12.51 -16.53 10.30
C GLN A 43 -11.97 -17.95 10.55
N GLY A 44 -12.33 -18.51 11.69
CA GLY A 44 -11.82 -19.81 12.14
C GLY A 44 -10.37 -19.74 12.63
N ASN A 45 -9.65 -20.85 12.46
CA ASN A 45 -8.28 -20.97 12.97
C ASN A 45 -7.25 -20.43 11.98
N PHE A 46 -6.24 -19.72 12.49
CA PHE A 46 -5.05 -19.36 11.74
C PHE A 46 -3.81 -19.43 12.63
N THR A 47 -2.66 -19.62 12.01
CA THR A 47 -1.36 -19.66 12.69
C THR A 47 -0.70 -18.29 12.65
N VAL A 48 -0.09 -17.90 13.76
CA VAL A 48 0.80 -16.73 13.84
C VAL A 48 2.19 -17.23 14.18
N ASN A 49 3.16 -16.87 13.35
CA ASN A 49 4.56 -17.09 13.69
C ASN A 49 4.97 -16.12 14.81
N THR A 50 5.64 -16.63 15.85
CA THR A 50 6.02 -15.84 17.02
C THR A 50 6.93 -14.66 16.70
N GLU A 51 7.89 -14.82 15.79
CA GLU A 51 8.79 -13.73 15.38
C GLU A 51 8.03 -12.66 14.60
N THR A 52 7.12 -13.06 13.72
CA THR A 52 6.22 -12.14 13.01
C THR A 52 5.32 -11.40 13.98
N GLY A 53 4.72 -12.08 14.97
CA GLY A 53 3.89 -11.44 16.00
C GLY A 53 4.66 -10.41 16.83
N LYS A 54 5.89 -10.75 17.26
CA LYS A 54 6.79 -9.82 17.96
C LYS A 54 7.15 -8.61 17.09
N PHE A 55 7.46 -8.84 15.82
CA PHE A 55 7.76 -7.78 14.87
C PHE A 55 6.56 -6.82 14.71
N LEU A 56 5.36 -7.35 14.53
CA LEU A 56 4.13 -6.57 14.40
C LEU A 56 3.89 -5.69 15.64
N VAL A 57 3.99 -6.25 16.85
CA VAL A 57 3.86 -5.49 18.11
C VAL A 57 4.94 -4.43 18.24
N LYS A 58 6.20 -4.76 17.92
CA LYS A 58 7.31 -3.80 17.93
C LYS A 58 7.05 -2.60 17.01
N HIS A 59 6.33 -2.82 15.92
CA HIS A 59 5.94 -1.78 14.96
C HIS A 59 4.51 -1.26 15.17
N HIS A 60 3.98 -1.39 16.39
CA HIS A 60 2.70 -0.81 16.84
C HIS A 60 1.44 -1.37 16.15
N PHE A 61 1.51 -2.57 15.57
CA PHE A 61 0.31 -3.26 15.13
C PHE A 61 -0.55 -3.65 16.35
N SER A 62 -1.82 -3.24 16.36
CA SER A 62 -2.76 -3.56 17.45
C SER A 62 -3.52 -4.84 17.13
N PHE A 63 -3.19 -5.91 17.84
CA PHE A 63 -3.97 -7.15 17.82
C PHE A 63 -5.37 -6.96 18.39
N ASP A 64 -5.54 -6.05 19.37
CA ASP A 64 -6.86 -5.71 19.91
C ASP A 64 -7.77 -5.15 18.81
N ARG A 65 -7.29 -4.18 18.02
CA ARG A 65 -8.03 -3.67 16.86
C ARG A 65 -8.27 -4.75 15.80
N LEU A 66 -7.29 -5.63 15.57
CA LEU A 66 -7.47 -6.72 14.61
C LEU A 66 -8.70 -7.58 14.98
N PHE A 67 -8.85 -7.92 16.26
CA PHE A 67 -9.96 -8.75 16.72
C PHE A 67 -11.27 -7.97 16.91
N ALA A 68 -11.20 -6.68 17.26
CA ALA A 68 -12.37 -5.83 17.46
C ALA A 68 -12.98 -5.30 16.16
N ASP A 69 -12.11 -4.78 15.27
CA ASP A 69 -12.49 -3.94 14.13
C ASP A 69 -12.16 -4.60 12.78
N GLY A 70 -11.45 -5.74 12.80
CA GLY A 70 -10.99 -6.41 11.59
C GLY A 70 -12.16 -6.88 10.73
N ILE A 71 -12.12 -6.53 9.44
CA ILE A 71 -13.14 -6.92 8.47
C ILE A 71 -13.05 -8.45 8.28
N PRO A 72 -14.12 -9.20 8.59
CA PRO A 72 -14.09 -10.66 8.52
C PRO A 72 -13.90 -11.13 7.08
N TYR A 73 -13.12 -12.21 6.90
CA TYR A 73 -13.02 -12.94 5.64
C TYR A 73 -12.83 -14.44 5.87
N ASP A 74 -13.26 -15.25 4.90
CA ASP A 74 -13.03 -16.69 4.87
C ASP A 74 -12.67 -17.09 3.43
N PRO A 75 -11.47 -17.64 3.16
CA PRO A 75 -11.08 -18.13 1.84
C PRO A 75 -12.11 -19.06 1.16
N ALA A 76 -12.87 -19.82 1.94
CA ALA A 76 -13.89 -20.75 1.44
C ALA A 76 -15.30 -20.12 1.34
N GLY A 77 -15.50 -18.96 1.95
CA GLY A 77 -16.78 -18.28 2.04
C GLY A 77 -16.96 -17.16 1.02
N GLN A 78 -18.19 -16.69 0.86
CA GLN A 78 -18.48 -15.49 0.09
C GLN A 78 -18.89 -14.38 1.07
N GLN A 79 -18.00 -13.40 1.27
CA GLN A 79 -18.17 -12.30 2.22
C GLN A 79 -17.94 -10.94 1.54
N THR A 80 -18.15 -9.85 2.28
CA THR A 80 -18.00 -8.46 1.82
C THR A 80 -16.65 -8.20 1.14
N LEU A 81 -15.55 -8.72 1.69
CA LEU A 81 -14.22 -8.56 1.09
C LEU A 81 -14.10 -9.27 -0.26
N HIS A 82 -14.74 -10.42 -0.47
CA HIS A 82 -14.73 -11.09 -1.79
C HIS A 82 -15.45 -10.24 -2.84
N ALA A 83 -16.57 -9.62 -2.48
CA ALA A 83 -17.29 -8.73 -3.38
C ALA A 83 -16.45 -7.48 -3.72
N LEU A 84 -15.78 -6.89 -2.72
CA LEU A 84 -14.85 -5.77 -2.92
C LEU A 84 -13.73 -6.16 -3.88
N TRP A 85 -13.04 -7.28 -3.62
CA TRP A 85 -11.94 -7.74 -4.47
C TRP A 85 -12.39 -8.12 -5.87
N LYS A 86 -13.57 -8.72 -6.03
CA LYS A 86 -14.17 -8.94 -7.35
C LYS A 86 -14.37 -7.61 -8.10
N GLY A 87 -14.88 -6.58 -7.42
CA GLY A 87 -15.02 -5.24 -7.98
C GLY A 87 -13.68 -4.61 -8.37
N ILE A 88 -12.66 -4.75 -7.52
CA ILE A 88 -11.30 -4.29 -7.81
C ILE A 88 -10.75 -4.99 -9.06
N LEU A 89 -10.86 -6.32 -9.15
CA LEU A 89 -10.41 -7.07 -10.32
C LEU A 89 -11.11 -6.64 -11.61
N THR A 90 -12.43 -6.41 -11.55
CA THR A 90 -13.19 -5.86 -12.68
C THR A 90 -12.67 -4.49 -13.09
N ALA A 91 -12.46 -3.57 -12.13
CA ALA A 91 -11.93 -2.25 -12.41
C ALA A 91 -10.51 -2.28 -13.00
N LEU A 92 -9.65 -3.18 -12.53
CA LEU A 92 -8.30 -3.37 -13.08
C LEU A 92 -8.33 -3.87 -14.53
N ALA A 93 -9.26 -4.79 -14.84
CA ALA A 93 -9.42 -5.35 -16.17
C ALA A 93 -10.00 -4.34 -17.16
N GLU A 94 -11.13 -3.71 -16.82
CA GLU A 94 -11.83 -2.73 -17.66
C GLU A 94 -11.00 -1.45 -17.85
N GLY A 95 -10.28 -1.02 -16.82
CA GLY A 95 -9.44 0.17 -16.86
C GLY A 95 -8.06 -0.04 -17.47
N HIS A 96 -7.71 -1.27 -17.86
CA HIS A 96 -6.36 -1.65 -18.28
C HIS A 96 -5.26 -1.25 -17.28
N ILE A 97 -5.57 -1.34 -15.98
CA ILE A 97 -4.69 -0.90 -14.89
C ILE A 97 -3.79 -2.07 -14.46
N PRO A 98 -2.46 -1.97 -14.56
CA PRO A 98 -1.56 -3.02 -14.10
C PRO A 98 -1.47 -3.04 -12.57
N LEU A 99 -1.22 -4.22 -12.00
CA LEU A 99 -0.91 -4.35 -10.58
C LEU A 99 0.57 -4.01 -10.34
N VAL A 100 0.88 -3.29 -9.27
CA VAL A 100 2.25 -2.93 -8.90
C VAL A 100 2.54 -3.43 -7.50
N ILE A 101 3.65 -4.13 -7.33
CA ILE A 101 4.09 -4.73 -6.06
C ILE A 101 5.60 -4.45 -5.85
N HIS A 102 6.09 -4.72 -4.65
CA HIS A 102 7.52 -4.69 -4.34
C HIS A 102 7.92 -6.02 -3.69
N HIS A 103 8.54 -6.93 -4.46
CA HIS A 103 8.90 -8.27 -4.00
C HIS A 103 7.70 -9.10 -3.50
N GLY A 104 6.52 -8.88 -4.10
CA GLY A 104 5.25 -9.26 -3.50
C GLY A 104 4.73 -10.65 -3.85
N LEU A 105 5.59 -11.66 -4.05
CA LEU A 105 5.11 -13.03 -4.36
C LEU A 105 4.14 -13.53 -3.27
N TYR A 106 4.49 -13.35 -2.00
CA TYR A 106 3.62 -13.73 -0.90
C TYR A 106 2.35 -12.87 -0.87
N ASP A 107 2.42 -11.58 -1.18
CA ASP A 107 1.25 -10.71 -1.26
C ASP A 107 0.26 -11.25 -2.31
N LEU A 108 0.75 -11.61 -3.50
CA LEU A 108 -0.08 -12.19 -4.56
C LEU A 108 -0.71 -13.52 -4.13
N LEU A 109 0.06 -14.39 -3.46
CA LEU A 109 -0.45 -15.68 -2.99
C LEU A 109 -1.52 -15.51 -1.90
N TYR A 110 -1.31 -14.62 -0.93
CA TYR A 110 -2.28 -14.34 0.13
C TYR A 110 -3.53 -13.68 -0.42
N LEU A 111 -3.41 -12.70 -1.32
CA LEU A 111 -4.55 -12.05 -1.97
C LEU A 111 -5.36 -13.07 -2.78
N TYR A 112 -4.69 -13.91 -3.56
CA TYR A 112 -5.34 -14.95 -4.33
C TYR A 112 -6.12 -15.91 -3.43
N HIS A 113 -5.42 -16.50 -2.45
CA HIS A 113 -6.02 -17.46 -1.54
C HIS A 113 -7.19 -16.88 -0.75
N SER A 114 -7.03 -15.66 -0.24
CA SER A 114 -7.98 -15.07 0.70
C SER A 114 -9.25 -14.58 0.03
N PHE A 115 -9.16 -14.09 -1.22
CA PHE A 115 -10.27 -13.33 -1.82
C PHE A 115 -10.66 -13.78 -3.24
N ILE A 116 -9.79 -14.49 -3.96
CA ILE A 116 -10.03 -14.90 -5.35
C ILE A 116 -10.46 -16.35 -5.43
N GLY A 117 -9.73 -17.25 -4.77
CA GLY A 117 -10.02 -18.68 -4.77
C GLY A 117 -8.90 -19.54 -4.18
N PRO A 118 -9.11 -20.87 -4.09
CA PRO A 118 -8.09 -21.77 -3.56
C PRO A 118 -6.83 -21.76 -4.43
N LEU A 119 -5.67 -21.77 -3.80
CA LEU A 119 -4.40 -21.82 -4.55
C LEU A 119 -4.32 -23.10 -5.38
N PRO A 120 -3.97 -23.02 -6.67
CA PRO A 120 -3.79 -24.19 -7.52
C PRO A 120 -2.78 -25.20 -6.95
N LYS A 121 -2.86 -26.45 -7.43
CA LYS A 121 -1.94 -27.52 -6.98
C LYS A 121 -0.52 -27.36 -7.55
N THR A 122 -0.38 -26.65 -8.66
CA THR A 122 0.90 -26.45 -9.35
C THR A 122 1.21 -24.97 -9.50
N LEU A 123 2.50 -24.62 -9.53
CA LEU A 123 2.95 -23.25 -9.81
C LEU A 123 2.45 -22.77 -11.16
N GLN A 124 2.51 -23.61 -12.19
CA GLN A 124 2.03 -23.27 -13.53
C GLN A 124 0.52 -22.98 -13.54
N GLY A 125 -0.27 -23.73 -12.79
CA GLY A 125 -1.71 -23.46 -12.62
C GLY A 125 -1.94 -22.10 -11.99
N PHE A 126 -1.20 -21.78 -10.91
CA PHE A 126 -1.26 -20.45 -10.28
C PHE A 126 -0.87 -19.33 -11.23
N LEU A 127 0.24 -19.46 -11.95
CA LEU A 127 0.71 -18.44 -12.89
C LEU A 127 -0.32 -18.16 -14.00
N LYS A 128 -0.92 -19.23 -14.56
CA LYS A 128 -1.95 -19.12 -15.59
C LYS A 128 -3.22 -18.46 -15.05
N GLU A 129 -3.77 -18.98 -13.96
CA GLU A 129 -5.00 -18.43 -13.37
C GLU A 129 -4.82 -16.98 -12.90
N PHE A 130 -3.64 -16.64 -12.37
CA PHE A 130 -3.32 -15.27 -11.99
C PHE A 130 -3.24 -14.36 -13.22
N ALA A 131 -2.55 -14.76 -14.30
CA ALA A 131 -2.45 -13.97 -15.52
C ALA A 131 -3.84 -13.69 -16.13
N ASP A 132 -4.72 -14.69 -16.13
CA ASP A 132 -6.11 -14.57 -16.63
C ASP A 132 -6.95 -13.59 -15.78
N ARG A 133 -6.62 -13.38 -14.49
CA ARG A 133 -7.33 -12.45 -13.58
C ARG A 133 -6.76 -11.03 -13.57
N PHE A 134 -5.50 -10.86 -13.97
CA PHE A 134 -4.80 -9.58 -14.03
C PHE A 134 -4.31 -9.31 -15.46
N PRO A 135 -5.21 -9.08 -16.42
CA PRO A 135 -4.86 -9.04 -17.85
C PRO A 135 -3.90 -7.90 -18.22
N SER A 136 -3.94 -6.81 -17.45
CA SER A 136 -3.04 -5.67 -17.57
C SER A 136 -1.62 -5.97 -17.11
N GLY A 137 -1.39 -7.13 -16.49
CA GLY A 137 -0.11 -7.61 -15.98
C GLY A 137 0.29 -7.03 -14.63
N VAL A 138 1.45 -7.48 -14.16
CA VAL A 138 2.04 -7.10 -12.87
C VAL A 138 3.44 -6.53 -13.05
N TYR A 139 3.79 -5.54 -12.23
CA TYR A 139 5.13 -4.98 -12.13
C TYR A 139 5.67 -5.17 -10.72
N ASP A 140 6.82 -5.83 -10.61
CA ASP A 140 7.59 -5.89 -9.37
C ASP A 140 8.65 -4.79 -9.37
N THR A 141 8.44 -3.74 -8.58
CA THR A 141 9.37 -2.60 -8.49
C THR A 141 10.75 -3.01 -7.99
N LYS A 142 10.88 -4.06 -7.17
CA LYS A 142 12.20 -4.59 -6.77
C LYS A 142 12.96 -5.12 -7.98
N TYR A 143 12.26 -5.86 -8.85
CA TYR A 143 12.84 -6.37 -10.09
C TYR A 143 13.22 -5.23 -11.05
N LEU A 144 12.35 -4.24 -11.22
CA LEU A 144 12.64 -3.07 -12.07
C LEU A 144 13.87 -2.28 -11.59
N VAL A 145 14.02 -2.09 -10.29
CA VAL A 145 15.19 -1.42 -9.69
C VAL A 145 16.48 -2.21 -9.92
N GLU A 146 16.43 -3.54 -9.88
CA GLU A 146 17.58 -4.39 -10.19
C GLU A 146 17.98 -4.31 -11.67
N LEU A 147 17.03 -4.16 -12.60
CA LEU A 147 17.33 -3.93 -14.02
C LEU A 147 18.09 -2.62 -14.26
N GLU A 148 17.91 -1.63 -13.39
CA GLU A 148 18.60 -0.35 -13.42
C GLU A 148 19.94 -0.37 -12.64
N ASN A 149 20.35 -1.51 -12.10
CA ASN A 149 21.59 -1.71 -11.33
C ASN A 149 21.75 -0.77 -10.12
N TRP A 150 20.69 -0.55 -9.35
CA TRP A 150 20.78 0.26 -8.12
C TRP A 150 21.47 -0.50 -6.98
N ASP A 151 22.14 0.25 -6.10
CA ASP A 151 22.96 -0.29 -5.00
C ASP A 151 22.15 -1.08 -3.96
N ALA A 152 20.87 -0.75 -3.82
CA ALA A 152 19.95 -1.44 -2.93
C ALA A 152 18.52 -1.39 -3.48
N SER A 153 17.74 -2.43 -3.13
CA SER A 153 16.40 -2.65 -3.66
C SER A 153 15.37 -2.96 -2.57
N PHE A 154 15.60 -2.54 -1.32
CA PHE A 154 14.59 -2.58 -0.27
C PHE A 154 13.72 -1.31 -0.32
N LEU A 155 12.42 -1.46 -0.05
CA LEU A 155 11.40 -0.46 -0.38
C LEU A 155 11.70 0.94 0.16
N SER A 156 12.06 1.06 1.44
CA SER A 156 12.34 2.36 2.05
C SER A 156 13.53 3.09 1.41
N PHE A 157 14.58 2.37 0.99
CA PHE A 157 15.68 2.96 0.23
C PHE A 157 15.24 3.40 -1.17
N VAL A 158 14.49 2.55 -1.88
CA VAL A 158 14.00 2.86 -3.22
C VAL A 158 13.13 4.12 -3.17
N PHE A 159 12.18 4.18 -2.25
CA PHE A 159 11.32 5.34 -2.04
C PHE A 159 12.11 6.60 -1.71
N ALA A 160 13.00 6.55 -0.71
CA ALA A 160 13.81 7.70 -0.31
C ALA A 160 14.72 8.20 -1.45
N ARG A 161 15.27 7.27 -2.25
CA ARG A 161 16.07 7.62 -3.43
C ARG A 161 15.22 8.29 -4.50
N CYS A 162 14.06 7.73 -4.85
CA CYS A 162 13.13 8.31 -5.83
C CYS A 162 12.67 9.71 -5.40
N ASP A 163 12.27 9.89 -4.14
CA ASP A 163 11.80 11.17 -3.63
C ASP A 163 12.91 12.21 -3.60
N ARG A 164 14.14 11.84 -3.19
CA ARG A 164 15.30 12.73 -3.27
C ARG A 164 15.60 13.16 -4.72
N LEU A 165 15.58 12.21 -5.66
CA LEU A 165 15.96 12.48 -7.05
C LEU A 165 14.92 13.32 -7.80
N ARG A 166 13.62 13.19 -7.49
CA ARG A 166 12.60 14.05 -8.11
C ARG A 166 12.66 15.51 -7.63
N GLN A 167 13.26 15.76 -6.46
CA GLN A 167 13.16 17.02 -5.73
C GLN A 167 14.13 18.12 -6.18
N ASP A 168 14.87 17.97 -7.28
CA ASP A 168 15.70 19.04 -7.84
C ASP A 168 14.83 20.11 -8.54
N ARG A 169 13.88 20.71 -7.80
CA ARG A 169 12.81 21.61 -8.31
C ARG A 169 13.35 22.90 -8.93
N TYR A 170 14.60 23.22 -8.65
CA TYR A 170 15.29 24.42 -9.12
C TYR A 170 16.03 24.22 -10.45
N LYS A 171 16.07 22.99 -10.96
CA LYS A 171 16.63 22.68 -12.29
C LYS A 171 15.52 22.31 -13.26
N LYS A 172 15.73 22.60 -14.54
CA LYS A 172 14.81 22.18 -15.61
C LYS A 172 14.66 20.65 -15.56
N PRO A 173 13.43 20.11 -15.50
CA PRO A 173 13.21 18.67 -15.49
C PRO A 173 13.86 18.03 -16.72
N THR A 174 14.55 16.92 -16.53
CA THR A 174 15.07 16.08 -17.61
C THR A 174 14.52 14.67 -17.46
N ARG A 175 14.70 13.83 -18.48
CA ARG A 175 14.32 12.42 -18.39
C ARG A 175 15.03 11.68 -17.24
N GLU A 176 16.29 12.04 -16.98
CA GLU A 176 17.11 11.47 -15.91
C GLU A 176 16.78 12.06 -14.52
N ARG A 177 16.15 13.23 -14.49
CA ARG A 177 15.73 13.96 -13.28
C ARG A 177 14.29 14.46 -13.45
N PRO A 178 13.32 13.55 -13.47
CA PRO A 178 11.92 13.92 -13.65
C PRO A 178 11.43 14.66 -12.41
N TYR A 179 10.67 15.73 -12.62
CA TYR A 179 9.88 16.32 -11.54
C TYR A 179 8.43 15.85 -11.69
N PHE A 180 7.92 15.20 -10.65
CA PHE A 180 6.50 14.92 -10.52
C PHE A 180 6.03 15.11 -9.08
N GLN A 181 4.72 15.27 -8.91
CA GLN A 181 4.10 15.33 -7.59
C GLN A 181 3.04 14.24 -7.47
N VAL A 182 2.97 13.59 -6.31
CA VAL A 182 1.87 12.70 -5.93
C VAL A 182 1.16 13.33 -4.75
N THR A 183 -0.06 13.78 -4.99
CA THR A 183 -0.94 14.34 -3.96
C THR A 183 -1.82 13.22 -3.41
N VAL A 184 -1.67 12.91 -2.12
CA VAL A 184 -2.53 11.95 -1.44
C VAL A 184 -3.85 12.62 -1.15
N GLN A 185 -4.96 11.98 -1.53
CA GLN A 185 -6.30 12.52 -1.33
C GLN A 185 -6.72 12.39 0.13
N GLU A 186 -7.59 13.30 0.56
CA GLU A 186 -8.25 13.21 1.86
C GLU A 186 -9.10 11.93 1.95
N PRO A 187 -9.32 11.38 3.17
CA PRO A 187 -10.17 10.22 3.36
C PRO A 187 -11.56 10.41 2.73
N VAL A 188 -12.08 9.35 2.10
CA VAL A 188 -13.43 9.38 1.54
C VAL A 188 -14.45 9.53 2.67
N GLU A 189 -15.12 10.68 2.73
CA GLU A 189 -16.20 10.90 3.70
C GLU A 189 -17.39 10.01 3.35
N TYR A 190 -17.70 9.05 4.22
CA TYR A 190 -18.94 8.27 4.10
C TYR A 190 -20.12 9.17 4.47
N ARG A 191 -20.91 9.62 3.48
CA ARG A 191 -22.22 10.23 3.73
C ARG A 191 -23.12 9.18 4.35
N LYS A 192 -23.25 9.21 5.69
CA LYS A 192 -24.37 8.56 6.36
C LYS A 192 -25.65 9.20 5.81
N GLU A 193 -26.56 8.40 5.26
CA GLU A 193 -27.92 8.89 4.98
C GLU A 193 -28.54 9.30 6.33
N ASP A 194 -28.60 10.60 6.58
CA ASP A 194 -29.23 11.16 7.76
C ASP A 194 -30.73 10.85 7.75
N LYS A 195 -31.14 9.83 8.50
CA LYS A 195 -32.51 9.77 9.04
C LYS A 195 -32.67 10.91 10.06
N LYS A 196 -32.91 12.12 9.56
CA LYS A 196 -33.21 13.32 10.34
C LYS A 196 -34.44 13.10 11.23
N ARG A 197 -34.24 12.94 12.53
CA ARG A 197 -35.15 13.52 13.54
C ARG A 197 -34.56 14.87 13.93
N LYS A 198 -35.30 15.94 13.63
CA LYS A 198 -34.98 17.31 14.02
C LYS A 198 -35.01 17.44 15.55
N SER A 199 -33.99 18.06 16.11
CA SER A 199 -34.12 18.90 17.29
C SER A 199 -33.15 20.07 17.13
N GLU A 200 -33.73 21.26 17.06
CA GLU A 200 -33.06 22.56 16.98
C GLU A 200 -32.37 22.86 18.32
N GLY A 201 -31.24 23.57 18.27
CA GLY A 201 -30.51 24.05 19.44
C GLY A 201 -29.36 24.95 19.01
N GLU A 202 -29.38 26.18 19.49
CA GLU A 202 -28.64 27.36 19.03
C GLU A 202 -27.12 27.39 19.36
N GLY A 203 -26.38 28.05 18.47
CA GLY A 203 -25.39 29.10 18.78
C GLY A 203 -24.03 28.72 19.40
N ASP A 204 -22.93 29.02 18.70
CA ASP A 204 -21.91 30.00 19.18
C ASP A 204 -20.87 30.35 18.08
N LYS A 205 -20.17 31.45 18.34
CA LYS A 205 -19.41 32.38 17.50
C LYS A 205 -18.09 31.85 16.94
N GLY A 206 -17.72 32.42 15.79
CA GLY A 206 -16.46 32.17 15.11
C GLY A 206 -15.25 32.80 15.79
N GLU A 207 -14.22 31.99 16.01
CA GLU A 207 -12.86 32.45 16.27
C GLU A 207 -11.95 32.23 15.05
N ARG A 208 -11.31 33.32 14.63
CA ARG A 208 -10.39 33.40 13.49
C ARG A 208 -8.99 33.01 13.97
N LYS A 209 -8.56 31.75 13.79
CA LYS A 209 -7.19 31.32 14.16
C LYS A 209 -6.15 31.84 13.16
N LYS A 210 -5.25 32.69 13.66
CA LYS A 210 -4.05 33.18 12.98
C LYS A 210 -3.11 32.02 12.62
N ARG A 211 -2.67 31.99 11.36
CA ARG A 211 -1.69 31.05 10.79
C ARG A 211 -0.32 31.32 11.43
N LYS A 212 0.15 30.42 12.32
CA LYS A 212 1.54 30.42 12.80
C LYS A 212 2.41 29.77 11.73
N GLU A 213 3.41 30.48 11.25
CA GLU A 213 4.48 29.93 10.40
C GLU A 213 5.34 28.98 11.25
N THR A 214 5.19 27.67 11.02
CA THR A 214 6.07 26.64 11.57
C THR A 214 7.16 26.29 10.56
N LYS A 215 8.40 26.14 11.06
CA LYS A 215 9.58 25.72 10.30
C LYS A 215 9.30 24.41 9.53
N PRO A 216 9.91 24.18 8.36
CA PRO A 216 9.64 22.99 7.56
C PRO A 216 10.10 21.75 8.34
N GLU A 217 9.13 20.96 8.81
CA GLU A 217 9.37 19.63 9.34
C GLU A 217 9.92 18.71 8.23
N SER A 218 10.65 17.67 8.63
CA SER A 218 11.15 16.65 7.70
C SER A 218 9.99 16.11 6.84
N TYR A 219 10.15 16.13 5.51
CA TYR A 219 9.12 15.79 4.52
C TYR A 219 8.53 14.38 4.72
N CYS A 220 9.33 13.45 5.26
CA CYS A 220 8.88 12.09 5.62
C CYS A 220 7.89 12.10 6.80
N LYS A 221 8.05 13.02 7.76
CA LYS A 221 7.10 13.22 8.87
C LYS A 221 5.79 13.83 8.39
N GLN A 222 5.82 14.72 7.39
CA GLN A 222 4.59 15.27 6.80
C GLN A 222 3.74 14.18 6.12
N TYR A 223 4.35 13.25 5.37
CA TYR A 223 3.61 12.14 4.76
C TYR A 223 3.13 11.10 5.79
N ALA A 224 3.93 10.81 6.81
CA ALA A 224 3.50 9.97 7.94
C ALA A 224 2.25 10.56 8.62
N ILE A 225 2.26 11.86 8.92
CA ILE A 225 1.11 12.56 9.52
C ILE A 225 -0.11 12.58 8.57
N ILE A 226 0.09 12.80 7.26
CA ILE A 226 -1.01 12.83 6.27
C ILE A 226 -1.68 11.45 6.12
N MET A 227 -0.94 10.34 6.25
CA MET A 227 -1.49 8.98 6.08
C MET A 227 -1.92 8.30 7.39
N ASP A 228 -1.35 8.66 8.55
CA ASP A 228 -1.72 8.09 9.86
C ASP A 228 -3.14 8.48 10.32
N HIS A 229 -3.77 9.48 9.70
CA HIS A 229 -5.10 9.97 10.09
C HIS A 229 -6.26 9.00 9.82
N GLN A 230 -6.01 7.84 9.19
CA GLN A 230 -7.09 7.00 8.62
C GLN A 230 -7.78 6.03 9.58
N MET A 231 -7.26 5.74 10.78
CA MET A 231 -7.84 4.71 11.64
C MET A 231 -8.65 5.24 12.84
N GLY A 232 -8.63 6.55 13.10
CA GLY A 232 -9.26 7.14 14.30
C GLY A 232 -8.78 6.52 15.62
N PRO A 233 -9.25 7.00 16.79
CA PRO A 233 -9.11 6.26 18.04
C PRO A 233 -9.92 4.95 17.98
N SER A 234 -9.44 3.88 18.62
CA SER A 234 -10.22 2.64 18.76
C SER A 234 -11.35 2.89 19.76
N ASP A 235 -12.53 2.31 19.50
CA ASP A 235 -13.64 2.33 20.46
C ASP A 235 -13.35 1.49 21.72
N TYR A 236 -12.31 0.65 21.68
CA TYR A 236 -11.81 -0.07 22.85
C TYR A 236 -10.67 0.72 23.54
N PRO A 237 -10.82 1.07 24.83
CA PRO A 237 -9.79 1.79 25.56
C PRO A 237 -8.51 0.95 25.60
N GLN A 238 -7.45 1.47 24.98
CA GLN A 238 -6.12 0.88 25.00
C GLN A 238 -5.55 1.07 26.40
N VAL A 239 -5.67 0.04 27.26
CA VAL A 239 -5.04 0.05 28.57
C VAL A 239 -3.56 -0.27 28.37
N TYR A 240 -2.77 0.74 28.05
CA TYR A 240 -1.32 0.62 28.17
C TYR A 240 -0.99 0.49 29.65
N THR A 241 -0.63 -0.71 30.11
CA THR A 241 0.02 -0.86 31.40
C THR A 241 1.31 -0.03 31.35
N SER A 242 1.47 0.90 32.29
CA SER A 242 2.51 1.95 32.26
C SER A 242 3.96 1.43 32.36
N SER A 243 4.16 0.11 32.28
CA SER A 243 5.43 -0.58 32.46
C SER A 243 6.24 -0.73 31.17
N LEU A 244 5.66 -0.39 30.00
CA LEU A 244 6.31 -0.54 28.69
C LEU A 244 6.58 0.80 27.98
N VAL A 245 6.59 1.92 28.70
CA VAL A 245 6.90 3.24 28.11
C VAL A 245 8.38 3.26 27.68
N PRO A 246 8.69 3.30 26.38
CA PRO A 246 10.07 3.48 25.92
C PRO A 246 10.53 4.87 26.35
N THR A 247 11.79 4.98 26.79
CA THR A 247 12.40 6.23 27.18
C THR A 247 12.34 7.27 26.06
N VAL A 248 12.29 8.56 26.40
CA VAL A 248 12.17 9.70 25.46
C VAL A 248 13.22 9.70 24.33
N LYS A 249 14.35 8.98 24.49
CA LYS A 249 15.35 8.77 23.43
C LYS A 249 14.91 7.79 22.33
N ASP A 250 14.03 6.84 22.64
CA ASP A 250 13.48 5.86 21.68
C ASP A 250 12.39 6.47 20.78
N GLN A 251 11.87 7.65 21.14
CA GLN A 251 10.78 8.33 20.41
C GLN A 251 11.28 9.12 19.18
N VAL A 252 12.59 9.31 19.02
CA VAL A 252 13.16 10.21 17.99
C VAL A 252 13.69 9.46 16.76
N GLU A 253 13.94 8.14 16.85
CA GLU A 253 14.59 7.37 15.78
C GLU A 253 13.66 6.40 15.00
N ALA A 254 12.43 6.21 15.45
CA ALA A 254 11.44 5.50 14.64
C ALA A 254 10.75 6.51 13.72
N ILE A 255 10.78 6.26 12.42
CA ILE A 255 9.72 6.76 11.55
C ILE A 255 8.45 6.00 12.00
N GLN A 256 7.81 6.50 13.05
CA GLN A 256 6.55 5.97 13.61
C GLN A 256 5.54 5.91 12.46
N GLY A 257 5.06 4.70 12.16
CA GLY A 257 4.12 4.45 11.06
C GLY A 257 4.71 3.80 9.81
N ALA A 258 6.03 3.84 9.54
CA ALA A 258 6.62 3.40 8.25
C ALA A 258 6.54 1.91 7.89
N HIS A 259 5.76 1.10 8.61
CA HIS A 259 5.54 -0.32 8.36
C HIS A 259 4.05 -0.71 8.34
N THR A 260 3.13 0.24 8.26
CA THR A 260 1.74 -0.11 7.94
C THR A 260 1.63 -0.44 6.44
N ALA A 261 0.74 -1.36 6.10
CA ALA A 261 0.61 -1.84 4.73
C ALA A 261 0.27 -0.72 3.73
N HIS A 262 -0.46 0.32 4.15
CA HIS A 262 -0.84 1.43 3.27
C HIS A 262 0.33 2.37 2.96
N PHE A 263 1.32 2.51 3.85
CA PHE A 263 2.57 3.21 3.52
C PHE A 263 3.38 2.41 2.50
N ASP A 264 3.47 1.09 2.69
CA ASP A 264 4.20 0.21 1.76
C ASP A 264 3.57 0.24 0.36
N ALA A 265 2.23 0.23 0.28
CA ALA A 265 1.51 0.37 -0.98
C ALA A 265 1.81 1.72 -1.66
N TYR A 266 1.78 2.82 -0.91
CA TYR A 266 2.08 4.14 -1.45
C TYR A 266 3.53 4.25 -1.93
N MET A 267 4.50 3.83 -1.11
CA MET A 267 5.92 3.85 -1.45
C MET A 267 6.20 3.03 -2.72
N THR A 268 5.53 1.89 -2.85
CA THR A 268 5.60 1.02 -4.03
C THR A 268 5.07 1.73 -5.28
N GLY A 269 3.87 2.30 -5.20
CA GLY A 269 3.27 3.05 -6.31
C GLY A 269 4.09 4.28 -6.69
N PHE A 270 4.60 5.03 -5.72
CA PHE A 270 5.47 6.19 -5.93
C PHE A 270 6.77 5.81 -6.64
N ALA A 271 7.42 4.73 -6.19
CA ALA A 271 8.62 4.22 -6.84
C ALA A 271 8.35 3.83 -8.29
N PHE A 272 7.21 3.19 -8.57
CA PHE A 272 6.80 2.86 -9.93
C PHE A 272 6.52 4.11 -10.78
N CYS A 273 5.88 5.14 -10.23
CA CYS A 273 5.74 6.43 -10.91
C CYS A 273 7.12 6.98 -11.30
N TYR A 274 8.10 6.99 -10.40
CA TYR A 274 9.45 7.43 -10.75
C TYR A 274 10.07 6.60 -11.89
N LEU A 275 10.02 5.27 -11.77
CA LEU A 275 10.59 4.35 -12.77
C LEU A 275 9.95 4.51 -14.15
N THR A 276 8.65 4.78 -14.23
CA THR A 276 7.97 5.00 -15.52
C THR A 276 8.42 6.27 -16.25
N HIS A 277 9.00 7.24 -15.54
CA HIS A 277 9.60 8.43 -16.16
C HIS A 277 11.03 8.18 -16.64
N THR A 278 11.81 7.41 -15.89
CA THR A 278 13.24 7.23 -16.17
C THR A 278 13.52 6.08 -17.12
N MET A 279 12.83 4.95 -16.97
CA MET A 279 13.03 3.75 -17.79
C MET A 279 12.52 3.95 -19.22
N THR A 280 13.14 3.27 -20.17
CA THR A 280 12.63 3.20 -21.55
C THR A 280 11.35 2.36 -21.62
N PRO A 281 10.46 2.59 -22.62
CA PRO A 281 9.32 1.73 -22.86
C PRO A 281 9.70 0.25 -23.02
N THR A 282 10.85 -0.03 -23.63
CA THR A 282 11.38 -1.39 -23.80
C THR A 282 11.76 -2.01 -22.46
N GLN A 283 12.44 -1.29 -21.57
CA GLN A 283 12.80 -1.80 -20.24
C GLN A 283 11.55 -2.08 -19.39
N LEU A 284 10.57 -1.17 -19.40
CA LEU A 284 9.29 -1.40 -18.71
C LEU A 284 8.58 -2.62 -19.29
N LYS A 285 8.48 -2.74 -20.62
CA LYS A 285 7.88 -3.91 -21.27
C LYS A 285 8.60 -5.21 -20.87
N ASN A 286 9.94 -5.19 -20.81
CA ASN A 286 10.75 -6.34 -20.43
C ASN A 286 10.64 -6.71 -18.95
N GLY A 287 10.30 -5.75 -18.09
CA GLY A 287 10.07 -5.96 -16.65
C GLY A 287 8.64 -6.37 -16.30
N LYS A 288 7.68 -6.19 -17.22
CA LYS A 288 6.29 -6.60 -17.04
C LYS A 288 6.20 -8.12 -16.82
N ASN A 289 5.31 -8.54 -15.93
CA ASN A 289 5.02 -9.93 -15.59
C ASN A 289 6.22 -10.71 -15.01
N LYS A 290 7.24 -10.02 -14.51
CA LYS A 290 8.41 -10.62 -13.88
C LYS A 290 8.52 -10.22 -12.43
N LEU A 291 8.67 -11.21 -11.56
CA LEU A 291 8.82 -11.02 -10.12
C LEU A 291 10.21 -11.45 -9.69
N LYS A 292 10.81 -10.65 -8.80
CA LYS A 292 12.06 -11.04 -8.16
C LYS A 292 11.79 -12.18 -7.19
N LEU A 293 12.58 -13.24 -7.26
CA LEU A 293 12.62 -14.28 -6.25
C LEU A 293 13.90 -14.13 -5.43
N ARG A 294 13.77 -14.17 -4.11
CA ARG A 294 14.92 -14.10 -3.20
C ARG A 294 15.86 -15.29 -3.46
N GLY A 295 17.12 -14.99 -3.75
CA GLY A 295 18.16 -15.99 -3.95
C GLY A 295 18.14 -16.69 -5.32
N LEU A 296 17.36 -16.17 -6.28
CA LEU A 296 17.36 -16.67 -7.66
C LEU A 296 17.65 -15.54 -8.65
N ASP A 297 18.45 -15.86 -9.66
CA ASP A 297 18.82 -14.92 -10.73
C ASP A 297 17.73 -14.85 -11.81
N ILE A 298 16.96 -15.92 -11.96
CA ILE A 298 15.86 -16.02 -12.92
C ILE A 298 14.57 -15.54 -12.23
N PRO A 299 13.86 -14.54 -12.79
CA PRO A 299 12.61 -14.07 -12.21
C PRO A 299 11.49 -15.08 -12.45
N LEU A 300 10.51 -15.09 -11.55
CA LEU A 300 9.24 -15.76 -11.81
C LEU A 300 8.49 -14.98 -12.89
N THR A 301 8.08 -15.66 -13.97
CA THR A 301 7.43 -15.01 -15.11
C THR A 301 5.99 -15.48 -15.27
N PHE A 302 5.04 -14.54 -15.27
CA PHE A 302 3.64 -14.83 -15.59
C PHE A 302 3.45 -14.92 -17.11
N PRO A 303 2.68 -15.90 -17.61
CA PRO A 303 2.37 -16.00 -19.03
C PRO A 303 1.50 -14.82 -19.50
N THR A 304 1.37 -14.69 -20.82
CA THR A 304 0.35 -13.80 -21.39
C THR A 304 -1.04 -14.32 -21.03
N PRO A 305 -2.00 -13.45 -20.66
CA PRO A 305 -3.38 -13.85 -20.43
C PRO A 305 -3.97 -14.53 -21.68
N HIS A 306 -4.87 -15.49 -21.47
CA HIS A 306 -5.61 -16.14 -22.56
C HIS A 306 -6.84 -15.38 -23.02
#